data_AF-A0A953T1K4-F1
#
_entry.id   AF-A0A953T1K4-F1
#
_cell.length_a   1.000
_cell.length_b   1.000
_cell.length_c   1.000
_cell.angle_alpha   90.00
_cell.angle_beta   90.00
_cell.angle_gamma   90.00
#
_symmetry.space_group_name_H-M   'P 1'
#
loop_
_entity.id
_entity.type
_entity.pdbx_description
1 polymer ?
#
loop_
_entity_poly.entity_id
_entity_poly.type
_entity_poly.pdbx_seq_one_letter_code
_entity_poly.pdbx_strand_id
1 'polypeptide(L)'
;MEEQELPPESAQRPYSKNAHTEELVDHYWGSINYISSLIKASELKAGLILSFYGILLNFIFQSIDGIFDATSNNPMLYVLIGAWFFCTAASIFYCVRCFIPKIEGNYDKNIFFFGDVISKFGSIKEFAKTFYKVSVDEEQLFGQLGEQIYIISKIAAWKFRNVKRAIRLLALGLIVLFITASYYIILTVVL
;
A
#
# COMPACT_ATOMS: atom_id res chain seq x y z
N MET A 1 45.80 -27.96 -42.88
CA MET A 1 46.38 -27.66 -41.56
C MET A 1 46.17 -26.19 -41.32
N GLU A 2 45.07 -25.86 -40.65
CA GLU A 2 44.91 -24.59 -39.95
C GLU A 2 44.63 -24.99 -38.50
N GLU A 3 45.61 -24.75 -37.64
CA GLU A 3 45.48 -24.92 -36.19
C GLU A 3 44.51 -23.86 -35.69
N GLN A 4 43.33 -24.33 -35.26
CA GLN A 4 42.37 -23.50 -34.56
C GLN A 4 42.83 -23.42 -33.10
N GLU A 5 43.55 -22.35 -32.74
CA GLU A 5 43.90 -22.05 -31.35
C GLU A 5 42.61 -21.87 -30.54
N LEU A 6 42.36 -22.80 -29.63
CA LEU A 6 41.33 -22.67 -28.59
C LEU A 6 41.69 -21.47 -27.70
N PRO A 7 40.74 -20.58 -27.39
CA PRO A 7 41.01 -19.48 -26.47
C PRO A 7 41.36 -20.04 -25.08
N PRO A 8 42.27 -19.38 -24.34
CA PRO A 8 42.79 -19.90 -23.09
C PRO A 8 41.66 -20.07 -22.09
N GLU A 9 41.62 -21.27 -21.51
CA GLU A 9 40.82 -21.68 -20.37
C GLU A 9 40.66 -20.51 -19.41
N SER A 10 39.46 -19.91 -19.43
CA SER A 10 39.12 -18.77 -18.59
C SER A 10 39.35 -19.17 -17.15
N ALA A 11 40.43 -18.65 -16.57
CA ALA A 11 40.78 -18.78 -15.17
C ALA A 11 39.51 -18.67 -14.34
N GLN A 12 39.10 -19.79 -13.75
CA GLN A 12 38.08 -19.83 -12.71
C GLN A 12 38.60 -18.91 -11.60
N ARG A 13 38.12 -17.67 -11.59
CA ARG A 13 38.33 -16.77 -10.46
C ARG A 13 37.84 -17.54 -9.24
N PRO A 14 38.58 -17.57 -8.13
CA PRO A 14 38.07 -18.18 -6.92
C PRO A 14 36.70 -17.56 -6.66
N TYR A 15 35.65 -18.39 -6.67
CA TYR A 15 34.29 -17.95 -6.41
C TYR A 15 34.30 -17.43 -4.97
N SER A 16 34.55 -16.13 -4.85
CA SER A 16 34.79 -15.47 -3.58
C SER A 16 33.46 -15.47 -2.85
N LYS A 17 33.37 -16.25 -1.77
CA LYS A 17 32.19 -16.32 -0.90
C LYS A 17 31.59 -14.94 -0.62
N ASN A 18 32.45 -13.91 -0.49
CA ASN A 18 32.04 -12.52 -0.26
C ASN A 18 31.19 -11.92 -1.40
N ALA A 19 31.44 -12.28 -2.67
CA ALA A 19 30.66 -11.78 -3.81
C ALA A 19 29.24 -12.34 -3.81
N HIS A 20 29.07 -13.61 -3.41
CA HIS A 20 27.76 -14.24 -3.32
C HIS A 20 26.93 -13.66 -2.16
N THR A 21 27.55 -13.41 -1.01
CA THR A 21 26.90 -12.80 0.15
C THR A 21 26.46 -11.36 -0.15
N GLU A 22 27.27 -10.58 -0.86
CA GLU A 22 26.93 -9.22 -1.32
C GLU A 22 25.71 -9.23 -2.27
N GLU A 23 25.71 -10.11 -3.27
CA GLU A 23 24.59 -10.29 -4.20
C GLU A 23 23.28 -10.70 -3.48
N LEU A 24 23.39 -11.58 -2.49
CA LEU A 24 22.25 -11.97 -1.65
C LEU A 24 21.71 -10.77 -0.87
N VAL A 25 22.56 -10.00 -0.19
CA VAL A 25 22.14 -8.80 0.55
C VAL A 25 21.41 -7.82 -0.38
N ASP A 26 21.95 -7.59 -1.57
CA ASP A 26 21.32 -6.74 -2.59
C ASP A 26 19.95 -7.27 -3.02
N HIS A 27 19.79 -8.58 -3.17
CA HIS A 27 18.49 -9.19 -3.51
C HIS A 27 17.45 -9.02 -2.40
N TYR A 28 17.83 -9.19 -1.13
CA TYR A 28 16.94 -8.95 0.01
C TYR A 28 16.55 -7.46 0.11
N TRP A 29 17.51 -6.56 -0.03
CA TRP A 29 17.24 -5.12 -0.02
C TRP A 29 16.39 -4.68 -1.21
N GLY A 30 16.64 -5.25 -2.39
CA GLY A 30 15.83 -5.07 -3.59
C GLY A 30 14.38 -5.49 -3.35
N SER A 31 14.15 -6.62 -2.70
CA SER A 31 12.82 -7.10 -2.32
C SER A 31 12.13 -6.15 -1.32
N ILE A 32 12.86 -5.68 -0.31
CA ILE A 32 12.34 -4.70 0.67
C ILE A 32 11.92 -3.39 -0.03
N ASN A 33 12.76 -2.88 -0.92
CA ASN A 33 12.50 -1.66 -1.68
C ASN A 33 11.32 -1.81 -2.64
N TYR A 34 11.20 -2.96 -3.31
CA TYR A 34 10.06 -3.29 -4.15
C TYR A 34 8.76 -3.26 -3.34
N ILE A 35 8.70 -3.95 -2.19
CA ILE A 35 7.50 -4.01 -1.34
C ILE A 35 7.18 -2.64 -0.74
N SER A 36 8.19 -1.87 -0.32
CA SER A 36 8.02 -0.49 0.15
C SER A 36 7.43 0.40 -0.94
N SER A 37 7.88 0.23 -2.18
CA SER A 37 7.32 0.95 -3.33
C SER A 37 5.86 0.58 -3.61
N LEU A 38 5.50 -0.70 -3.44
CA LEU A 38 4.11 -1.15 -3.51
C LEU A 38 3.25 -0.48 -2.41
N ILE A 39 3.74 -0.39 -1.17
CA ILE A 39 3.05 0.32 -0.08
C ILE A 39 2.79 1.77 -0.46
N LYS A 40 3.83 2.50 -0.91
CA LYS A 40 3.71 3.90 -1.35
C LYS A 40 2.70 4.05 -2.49
N ALA A 41 2.71 3.15 -3.48
CA ALA A 41 1.75 3.16 -4.57
C ALA A 41 0.31 2.94 -4.09
N SER A 42 0.09 2.11 -3.07
CA SER A 42 -1.24 1.88 -2.50
C SER A 42 -1.77 3.10 -1.73
N GLU A 43 -0.90 3.80 -0.99
CA GLU A 43 -1.23 5.04 -0.28
C GLU A 43 -1.51 6.18 -1.25
N LEU A 44 -0.71 6.30 -2.33
CA LEU A 44 -0.94 7.27 -3.39
C LEU A 44 -2.32 7.08 -4.04
N LYS A 45 -2.68 5.84 -4.37
CA LYS A 45 -4.01 5.51 -4.92
C LYS A 45 -5.14 5.90 -3.96
N ALA A 46 -5.01 5.61 -2.67
CA ALA A 46 -5.98 6.02 -1.66
C ALA A 46 -6.08 7.55 -1.57
N GLY A 47 -4.96 8.26 -1.66
CA GLY A 47 -4.90 9.72 -1.65
C GLY A 47 -5.64 10.33 -2.85
N LEU A 48 -5.41 9.78 -4.05
CA LEU A 48 -6.12 10.22 -5.26
C LEU A 48 -7.63 10.03 -5.15
N ILE A 49 -8.08 8.91 -4.56
CA ILE A 49 -9.52 8.66 -4.31
C ILE A 49 -10.10 9.67 -3.33
N LEU A 50 -9.39 9.99 -2.24
CA LEU A 50 -9.83 11.01 -1.29
C LEU A 50 -9.92 12.40 -1.93
N SER A 51 -8.92 12.78 -2.74
CA SER A 51 -8.95 14.04 -3.48
C SER A 51 -10.14 14.11 -4.44
N PHE A 52 -10.42 13.01 -5.16
CA PHE A 52 -11.59 12.92 -6.02
C PHE A 52 -12.90 13.10 -5.24
N TYR A 53 -13.04 12.44 -4.08
CA TYR A 53 -14.21 12.65 -3.22
C TYR A 53 -14.30 14.06 -2.67
N GLY A 54 -13.17 14.72 -2.35
CA GLY A 54 -13.16 16.11 -1.91
C GLY A 54 -13.77 17.04 -2.96
N ILE A 55 -13.41 16.86 -4.23
CA ILE A 55 -13.99 17.59 -5.35
C ILE A 55 -15.48 17.27 -5.50
N LEU A 56 -15.83 15.98 -5.53
CA LEU A 56 -17.20 15.54 -5.76
C LEU A 56 -18.15 16.00 -4.65
N LEU A 57 -17.74 15.86 -3.38
CA LEU A 57 -18.53 16.32 -2.23
C LEU A 57 -18.69 17.85 -2.23
N ASN A 58 -17.70 18.61 -2.69
CA ASN A 58 -17.82 20.05 -2.82
C ASN A 58 -18.94 20.44 -3.81
N PHE A 59 -19.01 19.80 -4.98
CA PHE A 59 -20.10 20.03 -5.94
C PHE A 59 -21.47 19.66 -5.37
N ILE A 60 -21.57 18.52 -4.68
CA ILE A 60 -22.82 18.10 -4.05
C ILE A 60 -23.24 19.08 -2.95
N PHE A 61 -22.31 19.57 -2.13
CA PHE A 61 -22.59 20.52 -1.07
C PHE A 61 -23.13 21.86 -1.61
N GLN A 62 -22.60 22.34 -2.73
CA GLN A 62 -23.13 23.55 -3.40
C GLN A 62 -24.55 23.37 -3.95
N SER A 63 -24.94 22.13 -4.25
CA SER A 63 -26.23 21.80 -4.88
C SER A 63 -27.26 21.25 -3.88
N ILE A 64 -26.96 21.31 -2.58
CA ILE A 64 -27.68 20.54 -1.57
C ILE A 64 -29.13 21.01 -1.38
N ASP A 65 -29.37 22.33 -1.43
CA ASP A 65 -30.70 22.92 -1.25
C ASP A 65 -31.67 22.45 -2.36
N GLY A 66 -31.23 22.50 -3.62
CA GLY A 66 -32.01 22.01 -4.76
C GLY A 66 -32.27 20.51 -4.71
N ILE A 67 -31.36 19.72 -4.14
CA ILE A 67 -31.55 18.29 -3.91
C ILE A 67 -32.62 18.07 -2.83
N PHE A 68 -32.58 18.80 -1.71
CA PHE A 68 -33.55 18.64 -0.63
C PHE A 68 -34.98 18.97 -1.06
N ASP A 69 -35.16 20.06 -1.81
CA ASP A 69 -36.48 20.48 -2.29
C ASP A 69 -37.12 19.42 -3.18
N ALA A 70 -36.36 18.83 -4.10
CA ALA A 70 -36.87 17.80 -4.99
C ALA A 70 -37.01 16.40 -4.36
N THR A 71 -36.28 16.13 -3.29
CA THR A 71 -36.33 14.85 -2.59
C THR A 71 -37.55 14.76 -1.67
N SER A 72 -38.09 15.90 -1.20
CA SER A 72 -39.23 15.98 -0.27
C SER A 72 -40.47 15.17 -0.70
N ASN A 73 -40.68 15.01 -2.00
CA ASN A 73 -41.85 14.32 -2.56
C ASN A 73 -41.60 12.87 -3.00
N ASN A 74 -40.36 12.35 -2.94
CA ASN A 74 -40.02 11.04 -3.51
C ASN A 74 -39.15 10.18 -2.56
N PRO A 75 -39.72 9.18 -1.85
CA PRO A 75 -38.96 8.33 -0.93
C PRO A 75 -37.86 7.51 -1.64
N MET A 76 -38.02 7.20 -2.93
CA MET A 76 -37.02 6.50 -3.72
C MET A 76 -35.71 7.29 -3.87
N LEU A 77 -35.79 8.63 -4.04
CA LEU A 77 -34.60 9.48 -4.12
C LEU A 77 -33.83 9.49 -2.78
N TYR A 78 -34.53 9.53 -1.64
CA TYR A 78 -33.90 9.42 -0.32
C TYR A 78 -33.10 8.11 -0.17
N VAL A 79 -33.65 6.98 -0.62
CA VAL A 79 -32.96 5.68 -0.56
C VAL A 79 -31.70 5.68 -1.43
N LEU A 80 -31.79 6.22 -2.65
CA LEU A 80 -30.65 6.29 -3.57
C LEU A 80 -29.53 7.20 -3.06
N ILE A 81 -29.88 8.38 -2.53
CA ILE A 81 -28.92 9.32 -1.92
C ILE A 81 -28.28 8.70 -0.68
N GLY A 82 -29.07 8.06 0.19
CA GLY A 82 -28.57 7.37 1.38
C GLY A 82 -27.62 6.23 1.03
N ALA A 83 -27.96 5.42 0.01
CA ALA A 83 -27.10 4.36 -0.48
C ALA A 83 -25.77 4.92 -1.04
N TRP A 84 -25.84 6.00 -1.83
CA TRP A 84 -24.66 6.68 -2.35
C TRP A 84 -23.74 7.21 -1.22
N PHE A 85 -24.33 7.87 -0.23
CA PHE A 85 -23.60 8.39 0.92
C PHE A 85 -22.92 7.27 1.71
N PHE A 86 -23.61 6.16 1.96
CA PHE A 86 -23.04 5.01 2.64
C PHE A 86 -21.85 4.41 1.87
N CYS A 87 -21.96 4.29 0.54
CA CYS A 87 -20.86 3.80 -0.30
C CYS A 87 -19.65 4.73 -0.26
N THR A 88 -19.89 6.04 -0.32
CA THR A 88 -18.85 7.07 -0.24
C THR A 88 -18.15 7.03 1.13
N ALA A 89 -18.91 7.03 2.22
CA ALA A 89 -18.38 6.95 3.57
C ALA A 89 -17.56 5.67 3.81
N ALA A 90 -18.08 4.51 3.37
CA ALA A 90 -17.37 3.24 3.46
C ALA A 90 -16.07 3.25 2.62
N SER A 91 -16.09 3.86 1.44
CA SER A 91 -14.92 4.00 0.58
C SER A 91 -13.85 4.87 1.25
N ILE A 92 -14.23 6.02 1.80
CA ILE A 92 -13.34 6.93 2.54
C ILE A 92 -12.73 6.21 3.75
N PHE A 93 -13.54 5.46 4.50
CA PHE A 93 -13.06 4.65 5.62
C PHE A 93 -11.93 3.70 5.21
N TYR A 94 -12.08 2.97 4.10
CA TYR A 94 -11.02 2.09 3.62
C TYR A 94 -9.78 2.85 3.12
N CYS A 95 -9.95 4.05 2.55
CA CYS A 95 -8.82 4.91 2.18
C CYS A 95 -8.03 5.36 3.41
N VAL A 96 -8.71 5.81 4.47
CA VAL A 96 -8.07 6.22 5.73
C VAL A 96 -7.29 5.05 6.34
N ARG A 97 -7.85 3.83 6.32
CA ARG A 97 -7.12 2.64 6.78
C ARG A 97 -5.84 2.39 5.96
N CYS A 98 -5.76 2.76 4.68
CA CYS A 98 -4.50 2.63 3.94
C CYS A 98 -3.39 3.50 4.52
N PHE A 99 -3.69 4.65 5.15
CA PHE A 99 -2.69 5.56 5.73
C PHE A 99 -2.28 5.20 7.15
N ILE A 100 -3.15 4.53 7.91
CA ILE A 100 -2.86 4.18 9.30
C ILE A 100 -1.63 3.24 9.33
N PRO A 101 -0.57 3.60 10.07
CA PRO A 101 0.58 2.72 10.24
C PRO A 101 0.16 1.50 11.06
N LYS A 102 0.44 0.31 10.52
CA LYS A 102 0.16 -0.94 11.21
C LYS A 102 1.47 -1.47 11.80
N ILE A 103 1.55 -1.48 13.13
CA ILE A 103 2.69 -2.05 13.86
C ILE A 103 2.31 -3.50 14.18
N GLU A 104 3.01 -4.45 13.55
CA GLU A 104 2.94 -5.85 13.97
C GLU A 104 3.85 -6.01 15.19
N GLY A 105 3.40 -6.67 16.25
CA GLY A 105 4.17 -6.78 17.51
C GLY A 105 4.65 -8.18 17.85
N ASN A 106 4.33 -9.18 17.03
CA ASN A 106 4.66 -10.58 17.29
C ASN A 106 5.81 -11.03 16.38
N TYR A 107 7.02 -10.58 16.72
CA TYR A 107 8.28 -11.00 16.10
C TYR A 107 9.43 -10.78 17.10
N ASP A 108 10.53 -11.50 16.91
CA ASP A 108 11.75 -11.33 17.73
C ASP A 108 12.48 -10.03 17.39
N LYS A 109 13.25 -9.50 18.35
CA LYS A 109 13.94 -8.22 18.14
C LYS A 109 14.83 -8.26 16.90
N ASN A 110 14.70 -7.26 16.03
CA ASN A 110 15.33 -7.27 14.71
C ASN A 110 16.03 -5.92 14.43
N ILE A 111 17.30 -5.96 14.02
CA ILE A 111 18.12 -4.77 13.84
C ILE A 111 17.69 -3.90 12.66
N PHE A 112 16.87 -4.43 11.74
CA PHE A 112 16.37 -3.71 10.58
C PHE A 112 14.99 -3.09 10.80
N PHE A 113 14.31 -3.39 11.91
CA PHE A 113 13.06 -2.73 12.28
C PHE A 113 13.33 -1.43 13.03
N PHE A 114 12.97 -0.30 12.42
CA PHE A 114 13.23 1.03 12.99
C PHE A 114 12.70 1.19 14.42
N GLY A 115 11.54 0.60 14.74
CA GLY A 115 10.96 0.66 16.08
C GLY A 115 11.80 -0.10 17.10
N ASP A 116 12.37 -1.24 16.71
CA ASP A 116 13.23 -2.06 17.57
C ASP A 116 14.59 -1.42 17.77
N VAL A 117 15.18 -0.81 16.73
CA VAL A 117 16.46 -0.06 16.81
C VAL A 117 16.45 0.92 17.98
N ILE A 118 15.34 1.64 18.15
CA ILE A 118 15.20 2.66 19.20
C ILE A 118 14.76 2.07 20.55
N SER A 119 13.92 1.03 20.56
CA SER A 119 13.28 0.54 21.79
C SER A 119 13.91 -0.71 22.41
N LYS A 120 14.71 -1.49 21.68
CA LYS A 120 15.17 -2.83 22.08
C LYS A 120 16.69 -3.05 22.04
N PHE A 121 17.48 -2.11 21.52
CA PHE A 121 18.94 -2.28 21.33
C PHE A 121 19.83 -1.33 22.16
N GLY A 122 19.26 -0.63 23.14
CA GLY A 122 20.02 0.18 24.09
C GLY A 122 20.59 1.46 23.49
N SER A 123 21.85 1.77 23.80
CA SER A 123 22.56 2.96 23.33
C SER A 123 23.08 2.81 21.89
N ILE A 124 23.45 3.94 21.27
CA ILE A 124 24.03 3.99 19.92
C ILE A 124 25.24 3.03 19.77
N LYS A 125 26.09 2.96 20.80
CA LYS A 125 27.29 2.10 20.78
C LYS A 125 26.92 0.61 20.85
N GLU A 126 25.92 0.26 21.64
CA GLU A 126 25.44 -1.12 21.78
C GLU A 126 24.74 -1.59 20.51
N PHE A 127 23.92 -0.73 19.90
CA PHE A 127 23.33 -1.00 18.59
C PHE A 127 24.41 -1.19 17.53
N ALA A 128 25.38 -0.28 17.40
CA ALA A 128 26.45 -0.39 16.40
C ALA A 128 27.24 -1.70 16.53
N LYS A 129 27.54 -2.12 17.77
CA LYS A 129 28.22 -3.39 18.05
C LYS A 129 27.35 -4.60 17.68
N THR A 130 26.06 -4.55 18.00
CA THR A 130 25.10 -5.61 17.68
C THR A 130 24.88 -5.72 16.18
N PHE A 131 24.73 -4.59 15.48
CA PHE A 131 24.61 -4.50 14.04
C PHE A 131 25.82 -5.14 13.36
N TYR A 132 27.04 -4.75 13.74
CA TYR A 132 28.25 -5.38 13.19
C TYR A 132 28.29 -6.89 13.43
N LYS A 133 27.97 -7.33 14.65
CA LYS A 133 27.96 -8.76 15.00
C LYS A 133 26.98 -9.56 14.13
N VAL A 134 25.77 -9.06 13.94
CA VAL A 134 24.75 -9.73 13.11
C VAL A 134 25.14 -9.68 11.64
N SER A 135 25.69 -8.56 11.14
CA SER A 135 26.08 -8.43 9.73
C SER A 135 27.23 -9.34 9.29
N VAL A 136 28.02 -9.87 10.24
CA VAL A 136 29.08 -10.85 9.96
C VAL A 136 28.56 -12.30 10.02
N ASP A 137 27.45 -12.54 10.70
CA ASP A 137 26.80 -13.84 10.80
C ASP A 137 25.71 -13.97 9.72
N GLU A 138 26.02 -14.64 8.61
CA GLU A 138 25.14 -14.79 7.45
C GLU A 138 23.76 -15.37 7.82
N GLU A 139 23.70 -16.34 8.75
CA GLU A 139 22.44 -16.96 9.16
C GLU A 139 21.56 -15.96 9.89
N GLN A 140 22.13 -15.20 10.84
CA GLN A 140 21.39 -14.15 11.55
C GLN A 140 21.01 -12.99 10.63
N LEU A 141 21.92 -12.57 9.74
CA LEU A 141 21.70 -11.47 8.80
C LEU A 141 20.52 -11.78 7.87
N PHE A 142 20.57 -12.90 7.16
CA PHE A 142 19.52 -13.27 6.21
C PHE A 142 18.22 -13.67 6.91
N GLY A 143 18.32 -14.27 8.11
CA GLY A 143 17.15 -14.52 8.96
C GLY A 143 16.40 -13.22 9.29
N GLN A 144 17.09 -12.20 9.78
CA GLN A 144 16.48 -10.92 10.13
C GLN A 144 15.98 -10.12 8.90
N LEU A 145 16.70 -10.17 7.77
CA LEU A 145 16.21 -9.57 6.52
C LEU A 145 14.95 -10.29 6.00
N GLY A 146 14.89 -11.62 6.12
CA GLY A 146 13.72 -12.42 5.76
C GLY A 146 12.49 -12.10 6.60
N GLU A 147 12.65 -11.96 7.92
CA GLU A 147 11.60 -11.47 8.82
C GLU A 147 11.10 -10.09 8.39
N GLN A 148 12.02 -9.19 8.03
CA GLN A 148 11.64 -7.85 7.56
C GLN A 148 10.80 -7.92 6.30
N ILE A 149 11.22 -8.69 5.30
CA ILE A 149 10.46 -8.93 4.06
C ILE A 149 9.06 -9.47 4.37
N TYR A 150 8.95 -10.43 5.28
CA TYR A 150 7.66 -11.02 5.65
C TYR A 150 6.71 -9.99 6.29
N ILE A 151 7.19 -9.22 7.27
CA ILE A 151 6.38 -8.22 7.97
C ILE A 151 5.94 -7.10 7.02
N ILE A 152 6.84 -6.53 6.22
CA ILE A 152 6.47 -5.47 5.25
C ILE A 152 5.52 -6.01 4.16
N SER A 153 5.66 -7.28 3.76
CA SER A 153 4.73 -7.93 2.81
C SER A 153 3.32 -8.04 3.39
N LYS A 154 3.17 -8.40 4.67
CA LYS A 154 1.85 -8.42 5.34
C LYS A 154 1.22 -7.03 5.38
N ILE A 155 2.01 -6.00 5.67
CA ILE A 155 1.55 -4.60 5.67
C ILE A 155 1.09 -4.21 4.26
N ALA A 156 1.89 -4.49 3.24
CA ALA A 156 1.56 -4.23 1.84
C ALA A 156 0.24 -4.93 1.45
N ALA A 157 0.12 -6.24 1.68
CA ALA A 157 -1.08 -7.01 1.35
C ALA A 157 -2.35 -6.45 2.04
N TRP A 158 -2.23 -5.99 3.28
CA TRP A 158 -3.34 -5.37 4.01
C TRP A 158 -3.74 -4.02 3.39
N LYS A 159 -2.78 -3.14 3.07
CA LYS A 159 -3.05 -1.84 2.42
C LYS A 159 -3.65 -2.03 1.02
N PHE A 160 -3.12 -2.97 0.22
CA PHE A 160 -3.69 -3.31 -1.10
C PHE A 160 -5.14 -3.82 -1.00
N ARG A 161 -5.46 -4.60 0.03
CA ARG A 161 -6.82 -5.09 0.25
C ARG A 161 -7.79 -3.95 0.55
N ASN A 162 -7.36 -2.97 1.36
CA ASN A 162 -8.16 -1.79 1.68
C ASN A 162 -8.34 -0.88 0.45
N VAL A 163 -7.27 -0.57 -0.30
CA VAL A 163 -7.40 0.28 -1.49
C VAL A 163 -8.28 -0.37 -2.56
N LYS A 164 -8.19 -1.70 -2.75
CA LYS A 164 -9.08 -2.44 -3.66
C LYS A 164 -10.55 -2.37 -3.23
N ARG A 165 -10.83 -2.39 -1.92
CA ARG A 165 -12.20 -2.22 -1.40
C ARG A 165 -12.70 -0.80 -1.63
N ALA A 166 -11.86 0.21 -1.36
CA ALA A 166 -12.18 1.60 -1.64
C ALA A 166 -12.51 1.83 -3.12
N ILE A 167 -11.67 1.35 -4.05
CA ILE A 167 -11.90 1.48 -5.50
C ILE A 167 -13.23 0.86 -5.92
N ARG A 168 -13.58 -0.32 -5.39
CA ARG A 168 -14.86 -0.97 -5.70
C ARG A 168 -16.05 -0.18 -5.18
N LEU A 169 -15.96 0.37 -3.97
CA LEU A 169 -17.02 1.20 -3.39
C LEU A 169 -17.14 2.55 -4.09
N LEU A 170 -16.03 3.13 -4.55
CA LEU A 170 -16.04 4.30 -5.44
C LEU A 170 -16.78 4.02 -6.73
N ALA A 171 -16.43 2.93 -7.43
CA ALA A 171 -17.11 2.57 -8.68
C ALA A 171 -18.62 2.35 -8.45
N LEU A 172 -18.98 1.62 -7.40
CA LEU A 172 -20.38 1.39 -7.05
C LEU A 172 -21.09 2.70 -6.66
N GLY A 173 -20.45 3.56 -5.88
CA GLY A 173 -20.96 4.88 -5.54
C GLY A 173 -21.20 5.74 -6.79
N LEU A 174 -20.28 5.77 -7.73
CA LEU A 174 -20.47 6.51 -8.99
C LEU A 174 -21.64 5.97 -9.83
N ILE A 175 -21.84 4.65 -9.87
CA ILE A 175 -23.01 4.04 -10.53
C ILE A 175 -24.31 4.47 -9.85
N VAL A 176 -24.37 4.39 -8.52
CA VAL A 176 -25.55 4.85 -7.77
C VAL A 176 -25.81 6.32 -8.03
N LEU A 177 -24.78 7.17 -7.99
CA LEU A 177 -24.91 8.60 -8.27
C LEU A 177 -25.45 8.87 -9.68
N PHE A 178 -24.98 8.13 -10.68
CA PHE A 178 -25.45 8.24 -12.06
C PHE A 178 -26.94 7.84 -12.20
N ILE A 179 -27.35 6.75 -11.54
CA ILE A 179 -28.75 6.32 -11.50
C ILE A 179 -29.61 7.39 -10.82
N THR A 180 -29.16 7.93 -9.68
CA THR A 180 -29.86 9.01 -8.96
C THR A 180 -30.04 10.24 -9.86
N ALA A 181 -28.99 10.68 -10.54
CA ALA A 181 -29.05 11.84 -11.41
C ALA A 181 -30.00 11.62 -12.60
N SER A 182 -29.95 10.44 -13.22
CA SER A 182 -30.84 10.09 -14.34
C SER A 182 -32.30 10.02 -13.89
N TYR A 183 -32.57 9.41 -12.74
CA TYR A 183 -33.91 9.33 -12.16
C TYR A 183 -34.46 10.73 -11.82
N TYR A 184 -33.63 11.60 -11.24
CA TYR A 184 -33.98 12.99 -10.97
C TYR A 184 -34.32 13.77 -12.24
N ILE A 185 -33.53 13.64 -13.32
CA ILE A 185 -33.80 14.31 -14.60
C ILE A 185 -35.14 13.84 -15.19
N ILE A 186 -35.42 12.54 -15.17
CA ILE A 186 -36.69 11.99 -15.67
C ILE A 186 -37.87 12.56 -14.89
N LEU A 187 -37.77 12.61 -13.55
CA LEU A 187 -38.83 13.15 -12.69
C LEU A 187 -39.09 14.64 -12.91
N THR A 188 -38.10 15.42 -13.31
CA THR A 188 -38.22 16.89 -13.44
C THR A 188 -38.52 17.36 -14.85
N VAL A 189 -38.14 16.59 -15.87
CA VAL A 189 -38.29 16.98 -17.29
C VAL A 189 -39.46 16.25 -17.97
N VAL A 190 -39.78 15.03 -17.55
CA VAL A 190 -40.74 14.15 -18.27
C VAL A 190 -42.08 14.01 -17.53
N LEU A 191 -42.09 14.12 -16.20
CA LEU A 191 -43.27 13.99 -15.34
C LEU A 191 -43.67 15.35 -14.76
#